data_AF-A0A1F8PJ66-F1
#
_entry.id   AF-A0A1F8PJ66-F1
#
_cell.length_a   1.000
_cell.length_b   1.000
_cell.length_c   1.000
_cell.angle_alpha   90.00
_cell.angle_beta   90.00
_cell.angle_gamma   90.00
#
_symmetry.space_group_name_H-M   'P 1'
#
loop_
_entity.id
_entity.type
_entity.pdbx_description
1 polymer ?
#
loop_
_entity_poly.entity_id
_entity_poly.type
_entity_poly.pdbx_seq_one_letter_code
_entity_poly.pdbx_strand_id
1 'polypeptide(L)'
;MLSGLRGKPVLVNFWATWCVPCKVEMPYLQQINDSYSSKGLVVLTVDWKEKPETIQKFMTSNNLSMTVAMDIDGKVAQAYAVGAIPTTFLIDKDGIIRQKITGAFANKEAIEKELKKIMP
;
A
#
# COMPACT_ATOMS: atom_id res chain seq x y z
N MET A 1 14.43 -1.55 -1.02
CA MET A 1 14.96 -0.53 -1.95
C MET A 1 13.98 -0.39 -3.11
N LEU A 2 13.36 0.78 -3.32
CA LEU A 2 12.44 1.01 -4.45
C LEU A 2 13.15 1.09 -5.81
N SER A 3 14.48 1.16 -5.84
CA SER A 3 15.29 1.21 -7.08
C SER A 3 15.07 0.02 -8.02
N GLY A 4 14.69 -1.14 -7.49
CA GLY A 4 14.36 -2.33 -8.28
C GLY A 4 12.97 -2.31 -8.95
N LEU A 5 12.15 -1.28 -8.69
CA LEU A 5 10.81 -1.12 -9.26
C LEU A 5 10.77 -0.10 -10.41
N ARG A 6 11.91 0.49 -10.78
CA ARG A 6 11.98 1.40 -11.95
C ARG A 6 11.42 0.70 -13.18
N GLY A 7 10.53 1.39 -13.89
CA GLY A 7 9.79 0.85 -15.03
C GLY A 7 8.41 0.29 -14.71
N LYS A 8 7.99 0.22 -13.43
CA LYS A 8 6.64 -0.19 -13.03
C LYS A 8 5.96 0.87 -12.16
N PRO A 9 4.67 1.15 -12.37
CA PRO A 9 3.90 1.94 -11.41
C PRO A 9 3.78 1.19 -10.08
N VAL A 10 3.82 1.92 -8.97
CA VAL A 10 3.80 1.38 -7.60
C VAL A 10 2.74 2.09 -6.76
N LEU A 11 1.89 1.32 -6.10
CA LEU A 11 1.05 1.77 -5.01
C LEU A 11 1.73 1.39 -3.69
N VAL A 12 2.07 2.40 -2.88
CA VAL A 12 2.64 2.20 -1.54
C VAL A 12 1.60 2.59 -0.49
N ASN A 13 1.15 1.67 0.35
CA ASN A 13 0.15 1.93 1.39
C ASN A 13 0.75 1.72 2.78
N PHE A 14 0.72 2.74 3.64
CA PHE A 14 1.14 2.67 5.04
C PHE A 14 -0.06 2.36 5.92
N TRP A 15 0.05 1.34 6.76
CA TRP A 15 -1.07 0.82 7.55
C TRP A 15 -0.63 0.16 8.86
N ALA A 16 -1.60 -0.29 9.64
CA ALA A 16 -1.42 -1.11 10.83
C ALA A 16 -2.68 -1.92 11.15
N THR A 17 -2.55 -3.05 11.83
CA THR A 17 -3.65 -3.95 12.25
C THR A 17 -4.56 -3.32 13.31
N TRP A 18 -4.04 -2.40 14.12
CA TRP A 18 -4.82 -1.64 15.11
C TRP A 18 -5.58 -0.47 14.48
N CYS A 19 -5.23 -0.07 13.26
CA CYS A 19 -5.89 1.02 12.54
C CYS A 19 -7.19 0.53 11.89
N VAL A 20 -8.33 0.88 12.48
CA VAL A 20 -9.67 0.53 11.97
C VAL A 20 -9.88 0.94 10.50
N PRO A 21 -9.63 2.20 10.08
CA PRO A 21 -9.83 2.57 8.68
C PRO A 21 -8.91 1.80 7.72
N CYS A 22 -7.69 1.46 8.15
CA CYS A 22 -6.77 0.64 7.36
C CYS A 22 -7.36 -0.75 7.10
N LYS A 23 -7.91 -1.41 8.14
CA LYS A 23 -8.54 -2.73 8.00
C LYS A 23 -9.71 -2.73 7.03
N VAL A 24 -10.49 -1.65 6.99
CA VAL A 24 -11.64 -1.52 6.08
C VAL A 24 -11.20 -1.52 4.62
N GLU A 25 -10.06 -0.91 4.28
CA GLU A 25 -9.59 -0.83 2.89
C GLU A 25 -8.74 -2.02 2.43
N MET A 26 -8.22 -2.85 3.35
CA MET A 26 -7.38 -4.01 3.01
C MET A 26 -8.00 -4.95 1.95
N PRO A 27 -9.30 -5.32 2.02
CA PRO A 27 -9.92 -6.13 0.98
C PRO A 27 -9.92 -5.45 -0.39
N TYR A 28 -10.05 -4.13 -0.44
CA TYR A 28 -10.02 -3.38 -1.71
C TYR A 28 -8.61 -3.37 -2.28
N LEU A 29 -7.58 -3.15 -1.45
CA LEU A 29 -6.18 -3.24 -1.86
C LEU A 29 -5.83 -4.65 -2.36
N GLN A 30 -6.35 -5.70 -1.71
CA GLN A 30 -6.19 -7.08 -2.16
C GLN A 30 -6.79 -7.28 -3.56
N GLN A 31 -8.02 -6.81 -3.79
CA GLN A 31 -8.66 -6.89 -5.11
C GLN A 31 -7.87 -6.13 -6.18
N ILE A 32 -7.25 -5.00 -5.84
CA ILE A 32 -6.36 -4.27 -6.73
C ILE A 32 -5.09 -5.07 -7.03
N ASN A 33 -4.45 -5.63 -6.01
CA ASN A 33 -3.28 -6.51 -6.18
C ASN A 33 -3.60 -7.66 -7.15
N ASP A 34 -4.73 -8.34 -6.95
CA ASP A 34 -5.13 -9.47 -7.79
C ASP A 34 -5.45 -9.03 -9.23
N SER A 35 -6.10 -7.88 -9.42
CA SER A 35 -6.54 -7.40 -10.73
C SER A 35 -5.45 -6.69 -11.56
N TYR A 36 -4.43 -6.11 -10.91
CA TYR A 36 -3.46 -5.22 -11.55
C TYR A 36 -2.01 -5.73 -11.51
N SER A 37 -1.68 -6.76 -10.71
CA SER A 37 -0.33 -7.33 -10.71
C SER A 37 0.09 -7.84 -12.10
N SER A 38 -0.82 -8.51 -12.81
CA SER A 38 -0.60 -8.97 -14.19
C SER A 38 -0.54 -7.83 -15.21
N LYS A 39 -1.06 -6.64 -14.85
CA LYS A 39 -1.01 -5.41 -15.66
C LYS A 39 0.21 -4.55 -15.36
N GLY A 40 1.13 -5.04 -14.53
CA GLY A 40 2.40 -4.39 -14.23
C GLY A 40 2.38 -3.44 -13.03
N LEU A 41 1.25 -3.29 -12.32
CA LEU A 41 1.22 -2.56 -11.05
C LEU A 41 1.92 -3.36 -9.96
N VAL A 42 2.71 -2.68 -9.13
CA VAL A 42 3.24 -3.24 -7.89
C VAL A 42 2.47 -2.67 -6.71
N VAL A 43 1.81 -3.54 -5.94
CA VAL A 43 1.17 -3.17 -4.67
C VAL A 43 2.11 -3.54 -3.54
N LEU A 44 2.62 -2.53 -2.85
CA LEU A 44 3.50 -2.67 -1.69
C LEU A 44 2.82 -2.05 -0.48
N THR A 45 2.46 -2.85 0.51
CA THR A 45 1.98 -2.31 1.77
C THR A 45 3.13 -2.24 2.78
N VAL A 46 3.09 -1.26 3.66
CA VAL A 46 4.12 -0.99 4.67
C VAL A 46 3.43 -0.97 6.02
N ASP A 47 3.69 -2.01 6.81
CA ASP A 47 3.20 -2.09 8.18
C ASP A 47 4.01 -1.15 9.08
N TRP A 48 3.32 -0.41 9.96
CA TRP A 48 3.94 0.58 10.82
C TRP A 48 4.11 0.09 12.26
N LYS A 49 5.37 -0.19 12.64
CA LYS A 49 5.81 -0.49 14.02
C LYS A 49 5.13 -1.70 14.67
N GLU A 50 4.76 -2.73 13.90
CA GLU A 50 4.28 -3.99 14.47
C GLU A 50 5.31 -5.11 14.38
N LYS A 51 5.05 -6.18 15.14
CA LYS A 51 5.88 -7.38 15.13
C LYS A 51 5.49 -8.29 13.96
N PRO A 52 6.44 -9.02 13.36
CA PRO A 52 6.16 -9.93 12.24
C PRO A 52 5.00 -10.91 12.51
N GLU A 53 4.89 -11.43 13.73
CA GLU A 53 3.87 -12.41 14.10
C GLU A 53 2.45 -11.81 14.08
N THR A 54 2.32 -10.54 14.48
CA THR A 54 1.05 -9.79 14.44
C THR A 54 0.57 -9.65 13.00
N ILE A 55 1.49 -9.25 12.11
CA ILE A 55 1.22 -9.04 10.68
C ILE A 55 0.86 -10.36 10.01
N GLN A 56 1.67 -11.40 10.22
CA GLN A 56 1.43 -12.72 9.63
C GLN A 56 0.06 -13.26 10.03
N LYS A 57 -0.28 -13.19 11.32
CA LYS A 57 -1.60 -13.61 11.81
C LYS A 57 -2.72 -12.81 11.16
N PHE A 58 -2.58 -11.49 11.07
CA PHE A 58 -3.58 -10.64 10.43
C PHE A 58 -3.79 -10.99 8.96
N MET A 59 -2.71 -11.13 8.19
CA MET A 59 -2.76 -11.47 6.76
C MET A 59 -3.43 -12.82 6.54
N THR A 60 -3.06 -13.85 7.31
CA THR A 60 -3.68 -15.18 7.22
C THR A 60 -5.15 -15.15 7.61
N SER A 61 -5.52 -14.53 8.73
CA SER A 61 -6.92 -14.48 9.19
C SER A 61 -7.85 -13.71 8.26
N ASN A 62 -7.32 -12.77 7.45
CA ASN A 62 -8.10 -11.97 6.50
C ASN A 62 -7.93 -12.43 5.05
N ASN A 63 -7.26 -13.57 4.81
CA ASN A 63 -6.98 -14.13 3.49
C ASN A 63 -6.32 -13.12 2.53
N LEU A 64 -5.36 -12.36 3.06
CA LEU A 64 -4.58 -11.38 2.32
C LEU A 64 -3.24 -11.98 1.88
N SER A 65 -2.83 -11.68 0.65
CA SER A 65 -1.61 -12.20 0.01
C SER A 65 -0.73 -11.09 -0.59
N MET A 66 -1.10 -9.83 -0.41
CA MET A 66 -0.28 -8.68 -0.79
C MET A 66 1.11 -8.72 -0.15
N THR A 67 2.09 -8.12 -0.83
CA THR A 67 3.44 -7.95 -0.27
C THR A 67 3.41 -6.90 0.84
N VAL A 68 3.87 -7.28 2.03
CA VAL A 68 4.00 -6.38 3.19
C VAL A 68 5.49 -6.16 3.50
N ALA A 69 5.93 -4.91 3.52
CA ALA A 69 7.19 -4.49 4.11
C ALA A 69 6.98 -4.10 5.58
N MET A 70 7.91 -4.48 6.45
CA MET A 70 7.82 -4.21 7.89
C MET A 70 8.66 -2.99 8.25
N ASP A 71 8.01 -1.90 8.66
CA ASP A 71 8.67 -0.68 9.16
C ASP A 71 8.73 -0.69 10.70
N ILE A 72 9.51 -1.64 11.23
CA ILE A 72 9.54 -1.97 12.66
C ILE A 72 9.97 -0.77 13.52
N ASP A 73 10.88 0.08 13.03
CA ASP A 73 11.36 1.27 13.74
C ASP A 73 10.67 2.58 13.30
N GLY A 74 9.82 2.53 12.26
CA GLY A 74 9.10 3.67 11.73
C GLY A 74 9.92 4.59 10.82
N LYS A 75 11.14 4.20 10.45
CA LYS A 75 12.03 5.05 9.64
C LYS A 75 11.51 5.21 8.21
N VAL A 76 10.84 4.20 7.65
CA VAL A 76 10.28 4.31 6.30
C VAL A 76 9.12 5.30 6.28
N ALA A 77 8.19 5.19 7.24
CA ALA A 77 7.10 6.14 7.43
C ALA A 77 7.63 7.56 7.66
N GLN A 78 8.68 7.71 8.46
CA GLN A 78 9.35 9.00 8.68
C GLN A 78 9.94 9.57 7.38
N ALA A 79 10.67 8.76 6.60
CA ALA A 79 11.27 9.19 5.34
C ALA A 79 10.21 9.62 4.30
N TYR A 80 9.02 9.03 4.34
CA TYR A 80 7.87 9.41 3.53
C TYR A 80 7.01 10.54 4.13
N ALA A 81 7.40 11.09 5.29
CA ALA A 81 6.63 12.08 6.04
C ALA A 81 5.16 11.64 6.27
N VAL A 82 4.99 10.38 6.68
CA VAL A 82 3.71 9.80 7.07
C VAL A 82 3.44 10.15 8.54
N GLY A 83 2.46 11.03 8.76
CA GLY A 83 2.02 11.43 10.11
C GLY A 83 0.71 10.77 10.56
N ALA A 84 -0.01 10.11 9.64
CA ALA A 84 -1.28 9.45 9.91
C ALA A 84 -1.44 8.25 8.98
N ILE A 85 -2.21 7.24 9.41
CA ILE A 85 -2.57 6.08 8.60
C ILE A 85 -4.09 5.89 8.50
N PRO A 86 -4.59 5.34 7.38
CA PRO A 86 -3.81 4.94 6.21
C PRO A 86 -3.31 6.14 5.39
N THR A 87 -2.14 5.97 4.78
CA THR A 87 -1.60 6.90 3.77
C THR A 87 -1.14 6.10 2.57
N THR A 88 -1.62 6.46 1.39
CA THR A 88 -1.25 5.82 0.11
C THR A 88 -0.46 6.80 -0.77
N PHE A 89 0.64 6.32 -1.35
CA PHE A 89 1.40 7.02 -2.37
C PHE A 89 1.27 6.29 -3.69
N LEU A 90 1.02 7.04 -4.76
CA LEU A 90 1.01 6.53 -6.13
C LEU A 90 2.25 7.03 -6.84
N ILE A 91 3.09 6.10 -7.25
CA ILE A 91 4.39 6.33 -7.87
C ILE A 91 4.31 5.82 -9.31
N ASP A 92 4.66 6.65 -10.28
CA ASP A 92 4.69 6.23 -11.69
C ASP A 92 5.93 5.39 -12.02
N LYS A 93 5.98 4.90 -13.27
CA LYS A 93 7.10 4.10 -13.79
C LYS A 93 8.47 4.79 -13.72
N ASP A 94 8.48 6.13 -13.68
CA ASP A 94 9.70 6.94 -13.64
C ASP A 94 10.18 7.17 -12.19
N GLY A 95 9.44 6.63 -11.21
CA GLY A 95 9.73 6.73 -9.79
C GLY A 95 9.23 8.04 -9.17
N ILE A 96 8.36 8.78 -9.85
CA ILE A 96 7.82 10.05 -9.38
C ILE A 96 6.52 9.83 -8.62
N ILE A 97 6.43 10.38 -7.41
CA ILE A 97 5.18 10.41 -6.64
C ILE A 97 4.21 11.35 -7.36
N ARG A 98 3.15 10.77 -7.93
CA ARG A 98 2.07 11.53 -8.60
C ARG A 98 0.97 11.92 -7.63
N GLN A 99 0.73 11.14 -6.58
CA GLN A 99 -0.26 11.45 -5.55
C GLN A 99 0.18 10.96 -4.16
N LYS A 100 -0.28 11.70 -3.14
CA LYS A 100 -0.33 11.30 -1.74
C LYS A 100 -1.78 11.40 -1.29
N ILE A 101 -2.33 10.33 -0.75
CA ILE A 101 -3.72 10.22 -0.32
C ILE A 101 -3.72 9.81 1.14
N THR A 102 -4.35 10.61 1.98
CA THR A 102 -4.51 10.34 3.43
C THR A 102 -5.94 9.95 3.71
N GLY A 103 -6.13 8.93 4.56
CA GLY A 103 -7.44 8.35 4.84
C GLY A 103 -7.76 7.15 3.95
N ALA A 104 -8.75 6.37 4.38
CA ALA A 104 -9.08 5.10 3.73
C ALA A 104 -9.84 5.32 2.42
N PHE A 105 -9.63 4.43 1.45
CA PHE A 105 -10.48 4.37 0.26
C PHE A 105 -11.86 3.82 0.60
N ALA A 106 -12.90 4.39 -0.03
CA ALA A 106 -14.27 3.97 0.19
C ALA A 106 -14.60 2.59 -0.43
N ASN A 107 -13.92 2.23 -1.52
CA ASN A 107 -14.11 1.01 -2.29
C ASN A 107 -12.97 0.81 -3.30
N LYS A 108 -13.02 -0.29 -4.06
CA LYS A 108 -12.06 -0.61 -5.13
C LYS A 108 -12.06 0.46 -6.23
N GLU A 109 -13.24 0.92 -6.66
CA GLU A 109 -13.40 1.87 -7.76
C GLU A 109 -12.72 3.22 -7.47
N ALA A 110 -12.73 3.64 -6.20
CA ALA A 110 -11.99 4.81 -5.74
C ALA A 110 -10.48 4.65 -5.97
N ILE A 111 -9.92 3.47 -5.72
CA ILE A 111 -8.50 3.18 -5.98
C ILE A 111 -8.24 3.18 -7.49
N GLU A 112 -9.08 2.52 -8.29
CA GLU A 112 -8.92 2.44 -9.74
C GLU A 112 -8.96 3.81 -10.42
N LYS A 113 -9.79 4.73 -9.93
CA LYS A 113 -9.82 6.11 -10.40
C LYS A 113 -8.47 6.81 -10.22
N GLU A 114 -7.81 6.57 -9.09
CA GLU A 114 -6.51 7.16 -8.78
C GLU A 114 -5.37 6.49 -9.56
N LEU A 115 -5.45 5.19 -9.82
CA LEU A 115 -4.45 4.46 -10.62
C LEU A 115 -4.29 4.99 -12.04
N LYS A 116 -5.33 5.61 -12.63
CA LYS A 116 -5.26 6.29 -13.94
C LYS A 116 -4.19 7.41 -14.01
N LYS A 117 -3.69 7.87 -12.85
CA LYS A 117 -2.65 8.90 -12.77
C LYS A 117 -1.23 8.34 -12.92
N ILE A 118 -1.04 7.04 -12.73
CA ILE A 118 0.29 6.38 -12.77
C ILE A 118 0.37 5.24 -13.77
N MET A 119 -0.77 4.69 -14.17
CA MET A 119 -0.86 3.66 -15.19
C MET A 119 -1.20 4.28 -16.56
N PRO A 120 -0.63 3.74 -17.65
CA PRO A 120 -1.00 4.13 -19.01
C PRO A 120 -2.45 3.76 -19.37
#